data_AF-A0A519LRR5-F1
#
_entry.id   AF-A0A519LRR5-F1
#
_cell.length_a   1.000
_cell.length_b   1.000
_cell.length_c   1.000
_cell.angle_alpha   90.00
_cell.angle_beta   90.00
_cell.angle_gamma   90.00
#
_symmetry.space_group_name_H-M   'P 1'
#
loop_
_entity.id
_entity.type
_entity.pdbx_description
1 polymer ?
#
loop_
_entity_poly.entity_id
_entity_poly.type
_entity_poly.pdbx_seq_one_letter_code
_entity_poly.pdbx_strand_id
1 'polypeptide(L)'
;MSHSKIREDKTCLNCRHVVEQKFCPNCGQENSDSRKTFHHLFIHFFEDLTHYENAFWKTIKNLLFKPSTLTKEYLSGKRLSYLAPVRLYIFISFITFLLLAMFPSKVSDKVDKSEKELNKEMEKANIKIGNAENDKYFHFKTMKEIDSVQKYGKEKDKLNASSYWITEKAIHVTEKYTKKEIYEKFVESFFHNLPKILFIIMPFFA
;
A
#
# COMPACT_ATOMS: atom_id res chain seq x y z
N MET A 1 0.35 21.40 -34.10
CA MET A 1 0.09 20.11 -34.78
C MET A 1 1.39 19.33 -34.78
N SER A 2 1.52 18.27 -33.98
CA SER A 2 2.79 17.58 -33.80
C SER A 2 3.10 16.69 -35.02
N HIS A 3 4.29 16.86 -35.59
CA HIS A 3 4.85 16.03 -36.65
C HIS A 3 5.44 14.75 -36.04
N SER A 4 4.58 13.83 -35.61
CA SER A 4 4.96 12.49 -35.17
C SER A 4 5.46 11.66 -36.36
N LYS A 5 6.65 11.03 -36.22
CA LYS A 5 7.15 10.06 -37.22
C LYS A 5 6.24 8.83 -37.26
N ILE A 6 5.77 8.46 -38.45
CA ILE A 6 4.90 7.28 -38.67
C ILE A 6 5.74 6.01 -38.55
N ARG A 7 5.19 4.94 -37.96
CA ARG A 7 5.86 3.63 -37.84
C ARG A 7 5.95 2.96 -39.22
N GLU A 8 7.04 2.23 -39.46
CA GLU A 8 7.21 1.44 -40.69
C GLU A 8 6.25 0.24 -40.75
N ASP A 9 5.91 -0.33 -39.59
CA ASP A 9 4.91 -1.39 -39.46
C ASP A 9 3.50 -0.83 -39.65
N LYS A 10 2.78 -1.38 -40.64
CA LYS A 10 1.40 -1.01 -40.98
C LYS A 10 0.36 -1.71 -40.10
N THR A 11 0.75 -2.57 -39.18
CA THR A 11 -0.20 -3.29 -38.33
C THR A 11 -0.58 -2.44 -37.11
N CYS A 12 -1.88 -2.18 -36.94
CA CYS A 12 -2.39 -1.46 -35.78
C CYS A 12 -2.09 -2.21 -34.47
N LEU A 13 -1.48 -1.54 -33.50
CA LEU A 13 -1.18 -2.16 -32.19
C LEU A 13 -2.43 -2.44 -31.34
N ASN A 14 -3.53 -1.72 -31.56
CA ASN A 14 -4.76 -1.89 -30.79
C ASN A 14 -5.69 -2.95 -31.40
N CYS A 15 -6.01 -2.85 -32.70
CA CYS A 15 -7.00 -3.73 -33.33
C CYS A 15 -6.44 -4.68 -34.39
N ARG A 16 -5.12 -4.67 -34.63
CA ARG A 16 -4.42 -5.48 -35.65
C ARG A 16 -4.88 -5.28 -37.10
N HIS A 17 -5.72 -4.28 -37.34
CA HIS A 17 -6.09 -3.88 -38.69
C HIS A 17 -4.89 -3.28 -39.42
N VAL A 18 -4.81 -3.46 -40.73
CA VAL A 18 -3.77 -2.85 -41.56
C VAL A 18 -4.08 -1.36 -41.71
N VAL A 19 -3.13 -0.51 -41.34
CA VAL A 19 -3.26 0.94 -41.30
C VAL A 19 -2.31 1.53 -42.32
N GLU A 20 -2.88 2.04 -43.41
CA GLU A 20 -2.13 2.76 -44.45
C GLU A 20 -2.01 4.26 -44.15
N GLN A 21 -2.88 4.78 -43.29
CA GLN A 21 -3.00 6.20 -42.95
C GLN A 21 -2.32 6.54 -41.61
N LYS A 22 -2.27 7.83 -41.26
CA LYS A 22 -1.74 8.27 -39.95
C LYS A 22 -2.57 7.73 -38.77
N PHE A 23 -3.89 7.56 -38.95
CA PHE A 23 -4.80 7.05 -37.93
C PHE A 23 -5.50 5.78 -38.42
N CYS A 24 -5.71 4.83 -37.51
CA CYS A 24 -6.42 3.59 -37.80
C CYS A 24 -7.91 3.87 -38.09
N PRO A 25 -8.45 3.46 -39.25
CA PRO A 25 -9.86 3.71 -39.59
C PRO A 25 -10.82 2.92 -38.69
N ASN A 26 -10.37 1.81 -38.10
CA ASN A 26 -11.22 0.94 -37.28
C ASN A 26 -11.27 1.34 -35.79
N CYS A 27 -10.15 1.82 -35.22
CA CYS A 27 -10.06 2.11 -33.78
C CYS A 27 -9.56 3.52 -33.44
N GLY A 28 -9.26 4.36 -34.43
CA GLY A 28 -8.81 5.73 -34.24
C GLY A 28 -7.37 5.90 -33.73
N GLN A 29 -6.62 4.81 -33.48
CA GLN A 29 -5.25 4.91 -32.97
C GLN A 29 -4.27 5.47 -34.02
N GLU A 30 -3.46 6.46 -33.62
CA GLU A 30 -2.37 7.01 -34.43
C GLU A 30 -1.23 5.99 -34.62
N ASN A 31 -0.81 5.73 -35.87
CA ASN A 31 0.29 4.83 -36.21
C ASN A 31 1.68 5.52 -36.13
N SER A 32 1.96 6.20 -35.00
CA SER A 32 3.21 6.95 -34.79
C SER A 32 4.20 6.20 -33.89
N ASP A 33 5.51 6.46 -34.05
CA ASP A 33 6.57 5.94 -33.18
C ASP A 33 6.34 6.44 -31.73
N SER A 34 6.37 5.52 -30.77
CA SER A 34 6.01 5.76 -29.37
C SER A 34 7.12 6.38 -28.52
N ARG A 35 8.30 6.66 -29.12
CA ARG A 35 9.40 7.34 -28.43
C ARG A 35 9.06 8.82 -28.21
N LYS A 36 8.37 9.09 -27.10
CA LYS A 36 8.09 10.44 -26.62
C LYS A 36 9.16 10.86 -25.61
N THR A 37 9.61 12.10 -25.68
CA THR A 37 10.53 12.67 -24.68
C THR A 37 9.82 12.89 -23.36
N PHE A 38 10.57 12.84 -22.25
CA PHE A 38 10.04 13.04 -20.89
C PHE A 38 9.28 14.37 -20.76
N HIS A 39 9.82 15.45 -21.34
CA HIS A 39 9.19 16.77 -21.35
C HIS A 39 7.82 16.78 -22.05
N HIS A 40 7.69 16.09 -23.18
CA HIS A 40 6.41 15.97 -23.88
C HIS A 40 5.38 15.18 -23.07
N LEU A 41 5.81 14.13 -22.35
CA LEU A 41 4.96 13.38 -21.42
C LEU A 41 4.53 14.24 -20.22
N PHE A 42 5.41 15.11 -19.72
CA PHE A 42 5.16 15.98 -18.57
C PHE A 42 4.12 17.06 -18.88
N ILE A 43 4.21 17.75 -20.02
CA ILE A 43 3.22 18.77 -20.41
C ILE A 43 1.85 18.13 -20.65
N HIS A 44 1.78 17.04 -21.43
CA HIS A 44 0.53 16.29 -21.63
C HIS A 44 -0.02 15.72 -20.32
N PHE A 45 0.83 15.42 -19.32
CA PHE A 45 0.35 14.97 -18.01
C PHE A 45 -0.43 16.06 -17.29
N PHE A 46 0.01 17.32 -17.31
CA PHE A 46 -0.73 18.43 -16.69
C PHE A 46 -1.98 18.82 -17.49
N GLU A 47 -1.91 18.73 -18.81
CA GLU A 47 -3.07 18.93 -19.69
C GLU A 47 -4.15 17.87 -19.44
N ASP A 48 -3.77 16.59 -19.37
CA ASP A 48 -4.72 15.49 -19.12
C ASP A 48 -5.15 15.39 -17.65
N LEU A 49 -4.39 15.94 -16.69
CA LEU A 49 -4.79 16.00 -15.27
C LEU A 49 -5.89 17.05 -15.05
N THR A 50 -5.87 18.13 -15.83
CA THR A 50 -6.89 19.19 -15.79
C THR A 50 -8.13 18.84 -16.62
N HIS A 51 -8.02 17.88 -17.55
CA HIS A 51 -9.17 17.32 -18.27
C HIS A 51 -9.75 16.12 -17.52
N TYR A 52 -11.02 16.22 -17.12
CA TYR A 52 -11.74 15.15 -16.41
C TYR A 52 -12.01 13.96 -17.35
N GLU A 53 -11.09 12.99 -17.42
CA GLU A 53 -11.22 11.83 -18.31
C GLU A 53 -11.96 10.64 -17.68
N ASN A 54 -12.90 10.04 -18.43
CA ASN A 54 -13.56 8.77 -18.08
C ASN A 54 -12.56 7.59 -17.92
N ALA A 55 -11.40 7.67 -18.58
CA ALA A 55 -10.35 6.65 -18.47
C ALA A 55 -9.75 6.57 -17.05
N PHE A 56 -9.73 7.68 -16.31
CA PHE A 56 -9.22 7.74 -14.93
C PHE A 56 -10.05 6.86 -13.99
N TRP A 57 -11.35 7.10 -13.93
CA TRP A 57 -12.26 6.34 -13.06
C TRP A 57 -12.35 4.87 -13.47
N LYS A 58 -12.30 4.57 -14.77
CA LYS A 58 -12.23 3.20 -15.27
C LYS A 58 -10.96 2.48 -14.79
N THR A 59 -9.83 3.18 -14.77
CA THR A 59 -8.55 2.63 -14.31
C THR A 59 -8.58 2.38 -12.81
N ILE A 60 -9.02 3.35 -12.00
CA ILE A 60 -9.13 3.19 -10.54
C ILE A 60 -10.09 2.06 -10.17
N LYS A 61 -11.27 2.00 -10.80
CA LYS A 61 -12.24 0.93 -10.55
C LYS A 61 -11.67 -0.45 -10.88
N ASN A 62 -11.00 -0.59 -12.02
CA ASN A 62 -10.36 -1.86 -12.37
C ASN A 62 -9.19 -2.18 -11.45
N LEU A 63 -8.42 -1.19 -10.99
CA LEU A 63 -7.31 -1.42 -10.06
C LEU A 63 -7.81 -1.95 -8.70
N LEU A 64 -8.87 -1.35 -8.16
CA LEU A 64 -9.42 -1.72 -6.84
C LEU A 64 -10.24 -3.01 -6.87
N PHE A 65 -11.04 -3.24 -7.92
CA PHE A 65 -12.00 -4.33 -7.94
C PHE A 65 -11.61 -5.48 -8.89
N LYS A 66 -10.69 -5.28 -9.85
CA LYS A 66 -10.31 -6.27 -10.88
C LYS A 66 -8.84 -6.11 -11.36
N PRO A 67 -7.83 -6.21 -10.46
CA PRO A 67 -6.45 -5.81 -10.76
C PRO A 67 -5.85 -6.56 -11.97
N SER A 68 -6.20 -7.83 -12.17
CA SER A 68 -5.67 -8.64 -13.28
C SER A 68 -6.12 -8.17 -14.67
N THR A 69 -7.24 -7.44 -14.75
CA THR A 69 -7.79 -6.97 -16.03
C THR A 69 -6.89 -5.91 -16.64
N LEU A 70 -6.33 -5.02 -15.81
CA LEU A 70 -5.50 -3.92 -16.29
C LEU A 70 -4.21 -4.45 -16.94
N THR A 71 -3.55 -5.40 -16.27
CA THR A 71 -2.31 -6.02 -16.75
C THR A 71 -2.55 -6.80 -18.06
N LYS A 72 -3.61 -7.60 -18.14
CA LYS A 72 -3.96 -8.36 -19.35
C LYS A 72 -4.26 -7.45 -20.54
N GLU A 73 -5.05 -6.41 -20.32
CA GLU A 73 -5.41 -5.44 -21.35
C GLU A 73 -4.20 -4.64 -21.83
N TYR A 74 -3.30 -4.23 -20.92
CA TYR A 74 -2.06 -3.56 -21.27
C TYR A 74 -1.12 -4.44 -22.11
N LEU A 75 -0.95 -5.71 -21.72
CA LEU A 75 -0.17 -6.69 -22.46
C LEU A 75 -0.79 -7.02 -23.84
N SER A 76 -2.12 -6.98 -23.95
CA SER A 76 -2.84 -7.14 -25.22
C SER A 76 -2.75 -5.93 -26.16
N GLY A 77 -2.13 -4.83 -25.73
CA GLY A 77 -1.91 -3.63 -26.56
C GLY A 77 -2.94 -2.51 -26.37
N LYS A 78 -3.96 -2.67 -25.52
CA LYS A 78 -5.00 -1.64 -25.27
C LYS A 78 -4.51 -0.55 -24.30
N ARG A 79 -3.49 0.21 -24.71
CA ARG A 79 -2.80 1.21 -23.88
C ARG A 79 -3.49 2.58 -23.78
N LEU A 80 -4.45 2.87 -24.67
CA LEU A 80 -5.21 4.13 -24.73
C LEU A 80 -6.54 4.08 -23.96
N SER A 81 -7.03 2.88 -23.62
CA SER A 81 -8.31 2.70 -22.91
C SER A 81 -8.20 2.89 -21.39
N TYR A 82 -6.99 3.03 -20.88
CA TYR A 82 -6.65 3.15 -19.47
C TYR A 82 -5.56 4.22 -19.29
N LEU A 83 -5.43 4.72 -18.07
CA LEU A 83 -4.38 5.68 -17.74
C LEU A 83 -2.99 5.07 -17.85
N ALA A 84 -2.04 5.89 -18.31
CA ALA A 84 -0.64 5.51 -18.38
C ALA A 84 -0.10 5.17 -16.97
N PRO A 85 0.67 4.06 -16.81
CA PRO A 85 1.17 3.63 -15.50
C PRO A 85 1.97 4.69 -14.74
N VAL A 86 2.82 5.45 -15.45
CA VAL A 86 3.63 6.53 -14.86
C VAL A 86 2.73 7.65 -14.31
N ARG A 87 1.66 8.00 -15.05
CA ARG A 87 0.69 9.03 -14.63
C ARG A 87 -0.04 8.60 -13.36
N LEU A 88 -0.48 7.35 -13.31
CA LEU A 88 -1.14 6.77 -12.14
C LEU A 88 -0.22 6.78 -10.90
N TYR A 89 1.05 6.40 -11.06
CA TYR A 89 2.02 6.40 -9.96
C TYR A 89 2.24 7.81 -9.38
N ILE A 90 2.43 8.82 -10.25
CA ILE A 90 2.62 10.21 -9.81
C ILE A 90 1.38 10.70 -9.07
N PHE A 91 0.18 10.43 -9.60
CA PHE A 91 -1.08 10.83 -8.97
C PHE A 91 -1.25 10.20 -7.59
N ILE A 92 -1.05 8.88 -7.46
CA ILE A 92 -1.15 8.18 -6.17
C ILE A 92 -0.11 8.74 -5.19
N SER A 93 1.13 8.95 -5.63
CA SER A 93 2.19 9.52 -4.80
C SER A 93 1.81 10.91 -4.30
N PHE A 94 1.36 11.80 -5.20
CA PHE A 94 0.88 13.13 -4.84
C PHE A 94 -0.26 13.09 -3.82
N ILE A 95 -1.30 12.29 -4.07
CA ILE A 95 -2.41 12.14 -3.13
C ILE A 95 -1.93 11.60 -1.78
N THR A 96 -1.01 10.64 -1.78
CA THR A 96 -0.47 10.06 -0.54
C THR A 96 0.28 11.10 0.28
N PHE A 97 1.17 11.89 -0.34
CA PHE A 97 1.90 12.96 0.34
C PHE A 97 0.99 14.12 0.76
N LEU A 98 0.00 14.48 -0.06
CA LEU A 98 -1.00 15.49 0.26
C LEU A 98 -1.83 15.07 1.47
N LEU A 99 -2.33 13.83 1.50
CA LEU A 99 -3.07 13.28 2.64
C LEU A 99 -2.20 13.25 3.89
N LEU A 100 -0.92 12.87 3.78
CA LEU A 100 0.01 12.91 4.90
C LEU A 100 0.24 14.33 5.44
N ALA A 101 0.31 15.33 4.55
CA ALA A 101 0.45 16.74 4.91
C ALA A 101 -0.84 17.32 5.54
N MET A 102 -2.01 16.92 5.02
CA MET A 102 -3.31 17.39 5.50
C MET A 102 -3.77 16.71 6.80
N PHE A 103 -3.37 15.46 7.00
CA PHE A 103 -3.60 14.70 8.22
C PHE A 103 -2.26 14.45 8.90
N PRO A 104 -1.68 15.46 9.58
CA PRO A 104 -0.51 15.26 10.41
C PRO A 104 -0.87 14.21 11.46
N SER A 105 -0.46 12.99 11.19
CA SER A 105 -0.55 11.92 12.18
C SER A 105 0.30 12.40 13.35
N LYS A 106 -0.26 12.43 14.57
CA LYS A 106 0.49 12.67 15.82
C LYS A 106 1.71 11.73 15.98
N VAL A 107 1.88 10.79 15.06
CA VAL A 107 3.09 10.02 14.79
C VAL A 107 4.31 10.93 14.56
N SER A 108 4.22 11.99 13.75
CA SER A 108 5.40 12.85 13.48
C SER A 108 5.83 13.65 14.73
N ASP A 109 4.86 14.21 15.47
CA ASP A 109 5.15 14.93 16.71
C ASP A 109 5.68 14.00 17.81
N LYS A 110 5.22 12.74 17.85
CA LYS A 110 5.72 11.74 18.79
C LYS A 110 7.08 11.19 18.40
N VAL A 111 7.38 11.04 17.11
CA VAL A 111 8.68 10.56 16.62
C VAL A 111 9.75 11.64 16.85
N ASP A 112 9.48 12.90 16.51
CA ASP A 112 10.47 13.98 16.67
C ASP A 112 10.67 14.37 18.16
N LYS A 113 9.63 14.30 19.01
CA LYS A 113 9.82 14.39 20.47
C LYS A 113 10.55 13.17 21.04
N SER A 114 10.22 11.97 20.58
CA SER A 114 10.85 10.72 21.05
C SER A 114 12.35 10.69 20.72
N GLU A 115 12.75 11.10 19.51
CA GLU A 115 14.16 11.14 19.12
C GLU A 115 14.95 12.22 19.88
N LYS A 116 14.34 13.40 20.12
CA LYS A 116 14.98 14.48 20.88
C LYS A 116 15.10 14.18 22.38
N GLU A 117 14.13 13.47 22.96
CA GLU A 117 14.16 13.03 24.36
C GLU A 117 15.10 11.82 24.53
N LEU A 118 15.07 10.81 23.63
CA LEU A 118 16.02 9.68 23.65
C LEU A 118 17.47 10.15 23.54
N ASN A 119 17.77 11.06 22.62
CA ASN A 119 19.15 11.55 22.45
C ASN A 119 19.63 12.33 23.67
N LYS A 120 18.75 13.10 24.33
CA LYS A 120 19.08 13.84 25.58
C LYS A 120 19.26 12.93 26.79
N GLU A 121 18.52 11.83 26.86
CA GLU A 121 18.61 10.86 27.96
C GLU A 121 19.77 9.90 27.78
N MET A 122 20.09 9.49 26.54
CA MET A 122 21.25 8.66 26.22
C MET A 122 22.59 9.39 26.42
N GLU A 123 22.62 10.72 26.27
CA GLU A 123 23.80 11.55 26.54
C GLU A 123 24.00 11.82 28.04
N LYS A 124 22.92 11.78 28.84
CA LYS A 124 22.95 12.04 30.29
C LYS A 124 23.08 10.79 31.15
N ALA A 125 22.62 9.64 30.67
CA ALA A 125 22.70 8.38 31.38
C ALA A 125 23.66 7.43 30.66
N ASN A 126 24.90 7.32 31.17
CA ASN A 126 25.79 6.19 30.86
C ASN A 126 25.17 4.87 31.37
N ILE A 127 24.18 4.37 30.61
CA ILE A 127 23.45 3.10 30.64
C ILE A 127 22.91 2.64 32.01
N LYS A 128 21.57 2.53 32.12
CA LYS A 128 20.85 1.28 32.46
C LYS A 128 19.34 1.50 32.42
N ILE A 129 18.69 0.79 31.50
CA ILE A 129 17.24 0.76 31.29
C ILE A 129 16.59 -0.01 32.45
N GLY A 130 15.67 0.64 33.17
CA GLY A 130 14.90 0.05 34.27
C GLY A 130 13.51 0.68 34.40
N ASN A 131 12.52 -0.10 33.95
CA ASN A 131 11.10 -0.22 34.34
C ASN A 131 10.29 0.95 34.94
N ALA A 132 9.09 1.13 34.34
CA ALA A 132 7.76 1.47 34.89
C ALA A 132 7.09 2.49 33.94
N GLU A 133 5.81 2.43 33.55
CA GLU A 133 4.60 2.21 34.35
C GLU A 133 3.44 1.63 33.51
N ASN A 134 2.56 0.92 34.23
CA ASN A 134 1.34 0.24 33.80
C ASN A 134 0.31 1.16 33.12
N ASP A 135 0.03 0.92 31.83
CA ASP A 135 -1.04 1.61 31.10
C ASP A 135 -2.29 0.70 30.99
N LYS A 136 -3.22 0.93 31.91
CA LYS A 136 -4.42 0.15 32.28
C LYS A 136 -5.55 0.19 31.24
N TYR A 137 -5.24 0.05 29.95
CA TYR A 137 -6.17 0.32 28.84
C TYR A 137 -6.46 -0.90 27.95
N PHE A 138 -6.18 -2.11 28.43
CA PHE A 138 -6.75 -3.35 27.89
C PHE A 138 -7.32 -4.09 29.09
N HIS A 139 -8.65 -4.06 29.25
CA HIS A 139 -9.34 -4.90 30.23
C HIS A 139 -9.37 -6.36 29.75
N PHE A 140 -8.20 -6.95 29.51
CA PHE A 140 -8.12 -8.40 29.44
C PHE A 140 -8.31 -8.93 30.85
N LYS A 141 -9.27 -9.85 31.00
CA LYS A 141 -9.39 -10.67 32.22
C LYS A 141 -8.04 -11.34 32.47
N THR A 142 -7.61 -11.38 33.73
CA THR A 142 -6.35 -12.03 34.09
C THR A 142 -6.37 -13.51 33.69
N MET A 143 -5.21 -14.14 33.47
CA MET A 143 -5.16 -15.56 33.08
C MET A 143 -5.97 -16.45 34.04
N LYS A 144 -5.91 -16.13 35.34
CA LYS A 144 -6.68 -16.80 36.40
C LYS A 144 -8.20 -16.69 36.22
N GLU A 145 -8.68 -15.54 35.75
CA GLU A 145 -10.11 -15.34 35.49
C GLU A 145 -10.59 -16.11 34.25
N ILE A 146 -9.78 -16.18 33.19
CA ILE A 146 -10.12 -16.93 31.98
C ILE A 146 -10.10 -18.44 32.24
N ASP A 147 -9.10 -18.93 32.97
CA ASP A 147 -9.03 -20.34 33.37
C ASP A 147 -10.20 -20.74 34.29
N SER A 148 -10.65 -19.82 35.15
CA SER A 148 -11.83 -20.03 35.98
C SER A 148 -13.11 -20.14 35.15
N VAL A 149 -13.29 -19.27 34.15
CA VAL A 149 -14.43 -19.33 33.22
C VAL A 149 -14.39 -20.59 32.36
N GLN A 150 -13.20 -21.03 31.92
CA GLN A 150 -13.05 -22.23 31.11
C GLN A 150 -13.33 -23.52 31.90
N LYS A 151 -12.91 -23.57 33.18
CA LYS A 151 -13.09 -24.74 34.05
C LYS A 151 -14.47 -24.81 34.71
N TYR A 152 -15.01 -23.68 35.18
CA TYR A 152 -16.20 -23.63 36.02
C TYR A 152 -17.38 -22.84 35.40
N GLY A 153 -17.18 -22.19 34.24
CA GLY A 153 -18.21 -21.42 33.56
C GLY A 153 -19.27 -22.29 32.88
N LYS A 154 -20.41 -21.68 32.57
CA LYS A 154 -21.48 -22.31 31.78
C LYS A 154 -20.95 -22.60 30.38
N GLU A 155 -21.48 -23.63 29.73
CA GLU A 155 -21.01 -24.06 28.40
C GLU A 155 -21.09 -22.95 27.34
N LYS A 156 -22.08 -22.06 27.45
CA LYS A 156 -22.22 -20.85 26.63
C LYS A 156 -21.15 -19.77 26.84
N ASP A 157 -20.46 -19.79 27.97
CA ASP A 157 -19.46 -18.79 28.37
C ASP A 157 -18.03 -19.32 28.17
N LYS A 158 -17.87 -20.60 27.79
CA LYS A 158 -16.58 -21.22 27.46
C LYS A 158 -16.11 -20.73 26.11
N LEU A 159 -14.80 -20.48 26.01
CA LEU A 159 -14.18 -20.08 24.74
C LEU A 159 -13.93 -21.32 23.87
N ASN A 160 -14.12 -21.16 22.57
CA ASN A 160 -13.69 -22.13 21.57
C ASN A 160 -12.16 -22.28 21.59
N ALA A 161 -11.64 -23.43 21.14
CA ALA A 161 -10.21 -23.74 21.19
C ALA A 161 -9.32 -22.67 20.54
N SER A 162 -9.71 -22.16 19.37
CA SER A 162 -8.98 -21.09 18.68
C SER A 162 -9.02 -19.77 19.44
N SER A 163 -10.21 -19.37 19.91
CA SER A 163 -10.37 -18.13 20.69
C SER A 163 -9.65 -18.18 22.03
N TYR A 164 -9.62 -19.34 22.70
CA TYR A 164 -8.87 -19.53 23.95
C TYR A 164 -7.37 -19.37 23.69
N TRP A 165 -6.83 -20.07 22.69
CA TRP A 165 -5.41 -19.97 22.30
C TRP A 165 -4.97 -18.53 21.95
N ILE A 166 -5.81 -17.78 21.22
CA ILE A 166 -5.53 -16.37 20.90
C ILE A 166 -5.52 -15.52 22.19
N THR A 167 -6.52 -15.72 23.05
CA THR A 167 -6.68 -14.91 24.27
C THR A 167 -5.57 -15.20 25.28
N GLU A 168 -5.20 -16.46 25.43
CA GLU A 168 -4.06 -16.89 26.24
C GLU A 168 -2.77 -16.22 25.79
N LYS A 169 -2.46 -16.27 24.48
CA LYS A 169 -1.27 -15.61 23.93
C LYS A 169 -1.32 -14.10 24.08
N ALA A 170 -2.48 -13.48 23.87
CA ALA A 170 -2.65 -12.05 24.03
C ALA A 170 -2.37 -11.63 25.48
N ILE A 171 -2.95 -12.31 26.45
CA ILE A 171 -2.74 -12.06 27.89
C ILE A 171 -1.26 -12.21 28.25
N HIS A 172 -0.63 -13.33 27.85
CA HIS A 172 0.78 -13.60 28.15
C HIS A 172 1.71 -12.52 27.59
N VAL A 173 1.40 -11.94 26.42
CA VAL A 173 2.18 -10.83 25.85
C VAL A 173 1.89 -9.52 26.58
N THR A 174 0.63 -9.24 26.91
CA THR A 174 0.26 -7.98 27.60
C THR A 174 0.66 -7.94 29.07
N GLU A 175 0.82 -9.09 29.72
CA GLU A 175 1.27 -9.20 31.12
C GLU A 175 2.79 -9.01 31.23
N LYS A 176 3.53 -9.38 30.18
CA LYS A 176 5.00 -9.37 30.17
C LYS A 176 5.61 -8.10 29.55
N TYR A 177 4.86 -7.35 28.76
CA TYR A 177 5.36 -6.22 27.99
C TYR A 177 4.43 -5.01 28.06
N THR A 178 5.01 -3.81 28.11
CA THR A 178 4.24 -2.56 28.01
C THR A 178 3.78 -2.32 26.56
N LYS A 179 2.74 -1.50 26.35
CA LYS A 179 2.24 -1.17 24.99
C LYS A 179 3.34 -0.63 24.07
N LYS A 180 4.24 0.19 24.62
CA LYS A 180 5.36 0.78 23.87
C LYS A 180 6.32 -0.31 23.39
N GLU A 181 6.72 -1.22 24.29
CA GLU A 181 7.61 -2.34 23.95
C GLU A 181 6.96 -3.35 23.00
N ILE A 182 5.66 -3.62 23.13
CA ILE A 182 4.91 -4.48 22.20
C ILE A 182 4.96 -3.87 20.80
N TYR A 183 4.70 -2.57 20.68
CA TYR A 183 4.72 -1.88 19.40
C TYR A 183 6.13 -1.86 18.79
N GLU A 184 7.15 -1.54 19.58
CA GLU A 184 8.55 -1.55 19.13
C GLU A 184 8.97 -2.93 18.63
N LYS A 185 8.75 -3.98 19.43
CA LYS A 185 9.08 -5.37 19.03
C LYS A 185 8.26 -5.86 17.84
N PHE A 186 7.00 -5.46 17.74
CA PHE A 186 6.15 -5.79 16.60
C PHE A 186 6.67 -5.13 15.32
N VAL A 187 6.98 -3.84 15.37
CA VAL A 187 7.52 -3.08 14.23
C VAL A 187 8.86 -3.65 13.80
N GLU A 188 9.76 -3.92 14.75
CA GLU A 188 11.05 -4.56 14.51
C GLU A 188 10.87 -5.94 13.84
N SER A 189 10.04 -6.82 14.41
CA SER A 189 9.74 -8.13 13.80
C SER A 189 9.05 -8.02 12.44
N PHE A 190 8.18 -7.04 12.26
CA PHE A 190 7.47 -6.82 11.00
C PHE A 190 8.46 -6.45 9.90
N PHE A 191 9.33 -5.46 10.12
CA PHE A 191 10.33 -5.05 9.14
C PHE A 191 11.40 -6.13 8.90
N HIS A 192 11.79 -6.90 9.93
CA HIS A 192 12.71 -8.02 9.74
C HIS A 192 12.12 -9.19 8.94
N ASN A 193 10.81 -9.40 9.00
CA ASN A 193 10.15 -10.50 8.30
C ASN A 193 9.47 -10.07 6.99
N LEU A 194 9.23 -8.79 6.77
CA LEU A 194 8.61 -8.25 5.56
C LEU A 194 9.33 -8.69 4.27
N PRO A 195 10.68 -8.64 4.17
CA PRO A 195 11.39 -9.15 2.99
C PRO A 195 11.15 -10.65 2.74
N LYS A 196 11.09 -11.46 3.81
CA LYS A 196 10.83 -12.90 3.72
C LYS A 196 9.39 -13.18 3.26
N ILE A 197 8.45 -12.41 3.77
CA ILE A 197 7.03 -12.48 3.40
C ILE A 197 6.85 -12.12 1.92
N LEU A 198 7.51 -11.06 1.43
CA LEU A 198 7.48 -10.70 0.01
C LEU A 198 7.99 -11.83 -0.89
N PHE A 199 9.06 -12.52 -0.48
CA PHE A 199 9.58 -13.68 -1.19
C PHE A 199 8.63 -14.89 -1.19
N ILE A 200 7.96 -15.15 -0.06
CA ILE A 200 6.98 -16.24 0.04
C ILE A 200 5.74 -15.96 -0.82
N ILE A 201 5.37 -14.68 -0.99
CA ILE A 201 4.18 -14.28 -1.73
C ILE A 201 4.46 -14.14 -3.24
N MET A 202 5.73 -14.04 -3.66
CA MET A 202 6.14 -13.93 -5.07
C MET A 202 5.54 -14.99 -6.02
N PRO A 203 5.49 -16.29 -5.67
CA PRO A 203 4.87 -17.33 -6.50
C PRO A 203 3.36 -17.19 -6.69
N PHE A 204 2.71 -16.39 -5.84
CA PHE A 204 1.27 -16.12 -5.93
C PHE A 204 0.96 -14.96 -6.89
N PHE A 205 1.97 -14.15 -7.23
CA PHE A 205 1.85 -12.99 -8.12
C PHE A 205 2.64 -13.12 -9.44
N ALA A 206 3.42 -14.18 -9.61
CA ALA A 206 4.10 -14.53 -10.86
C ALA A 206 3.17 -15.34 -11.76
#